data_AF-A0A6B3SY60-F1
#
_entry.id   AF-A0A6B3SY60-F1
#
_cell.length_a   1.000
_cell.length_b   1.000
_cell.length_c   1.000
_cell.angle_alpha   90.00
_cell.angle_beta   90.00
_cell.angle_gamma   90.00
#
_symmetry.space_group_name_H-M   'P 1'
#
loop_
_entity.id
_entity.type
_entity.pdbx_description
1 polymer ?
#
loop_
_entity_poly.entity_id
_entity_poly.type
_entity_poly.pdbx_seq_one_letter_code
_entity_poly.pdbx_strand_id
1 'polypeptide(L)'
;MSIFTIALPAHAVLPAFHTAVGASAGIMRPLLGFGMLAAFMMLFRPLLTGLLRAGLLVIQPRATRKERSFRSITEGVLALNRMARDVEAAHPSLASELRAIAARGN
;
A
#
# COMPACT_ATOMS: atom_id res chain seq x y z
N MET A 1 -34.94 -72.15 7.15
CA MET A 1 -34.30 -71.40 8.25
C MET A 1 -33.20 -70.55 7.64
N SER A 2 -33.49 -69.26 7.46
CA SER A 2 -32.73 -68.34 6.62
C SER A 2 -31.49 -67.82 7.36
N ILE A 3 -30.30 -68.15 6.85
CA ILE A 3 -28.98 -67.71 7.33
C ILE A 3 -28.55 -66.36 6.72
N PHE A 4 -29.46 -65.64 6.07
CA PHE A 4 -29.15 -64.40 5.33
C PHE A 4 -29.30 -63.09 6.12
N THR A 5 -29.41 -63.11 7.45
CA THR A 5 -29.81 -61.89 8.20
C THR A 5 -28.70 -61.06 8.84
N ILE A 6 -27.41 -61.38 8.64
CA ILE A 6 -26.28 -60.59 9.22
C ILE A 6 -25.21 -60.25 8.18
N ALA A 7 -25.58 -60.15 6.90
CA ALA A 7 -24.74 -59.49 5.92
C ALA A 7 -25.18 -58.03 5.82
N LEU A 8 -24.69 -57.18 6.73
CA LEU A 8 -24.61 -55.75 6.43
C LEU A 8 -23.87 -55.67 5.09
N PRO A 9 -24.44 -55.11 4.01
CA PRO A 9 -23.80 -55.18 2.72
C PRO A 9 -22.53 -54.33 2.82
N ALA A 10 -21.38 -54.97 2.98
CA ALA A 10 -20.07 -54.31 2.94
C ALA A 10 -19.94 -53.49 1.64
N HIS A 11 -20.64 -53.90 0.58
CA HIS A 11 -20.75 -53.18 -0.68
C HIS A 11 -21.46 -51.82 -0.59
N ALA A 12 -22.31 -51.57 0.42
CA ALA A 12 -23.08 -50.33 0.55
C ALA A 12 -22.37 -49.32 1.46
N VAL A 13 -21.55 -49.80 2.39
CA VAL A 13 -20.76 -48.97 3.30
C VAL A 13 -19.53 -48.37 2.59
N LEU A 14 -18.89 -49.14 1.71
CA LEU A 14 -17.73 -48.67 0.92
C LEU A 14 -18.01 -47.41 0.07
N PRO A 15 -19.04 -47.36 -0.79
CA PRO A 15 -19.32 -46.18 -1.61
C PRO A 15 -19.76 -44.98 -0.76
N ALA A 16 -20.52 -45.18 0.32
CA ALA A 16 -20.90 -44.11 1.24
C ALA A 16 -19.68 -43.50 1.96
N PHE A 17 -18.68 -44.32 2.29
CA PHE A 17 -17.41 -43.84 2.84
C PHE A 17 -16.58 -43.09 1.81
N HIS A 18 -16.48 -43.59 0.58
CA HIS A 18 -15.75 -42.91 -0.51
C HIS A 18 -16.38 -41.56 -0.88
N THR A 19 -17.72 -41.44 -0.88
CA THR A 19 -18.39 -40.16 -1.15
C THR A 19 -18.24 -39.18 0.01
N ALA A 20 -18.27 -39.64 1.27
CA ALA A 20 -18.01 -38.79 2.43
C ALA A 20 -16.56 -38.27 2.47
N VAL A 21 -15.59 -39.13 2.16
CA VAL A 21 -14.17 -38.76 2.05
C VAL A 21 -13.90 -37.88 0.82
N GLY A 22 -14.57 -38.16 -0.30
CA GLY A 22 -14.50 -37.32 -1.51
C GLY A 22 -15.09 -35.92 -1.28
N ALA A 23 -16.22 -35.84 -0.57
CA ALA A 23 -16.86 -34.58 -0.21
C ALA A 23 -16.01 -33.75 0.76
N SER A 24 -15.40 -34.40 1.77
CA SER A 24 -14.47 -33.72 2.68
C SER A 24 -13.21 -33.26 1.95
N ALA A 25 -12.65 -34.06 1.05
CA ALA A 25 -11.51 -33.68 0.21
C ALA A 25 -11.84 -32.50 -0.74
N GLY A 26 -13.09 -32.42 -1.23
CA GLY A 26 -13.58 -31.32 -2.05
C GLY A 26 -13.64 -29.97 -1.31
N ILE A 27 -13.89 -29.99 0.00
CA ILE A 27 -13.96 -28.78 0.84
C ILE A 27 -12.59 -28.46 1.47
N MET A 28 -11.83 -29.48 1.88
CA MET A 28 -10.54 -29.32 2.55
C MET A 28 -9.48 -28.68 1.64
N ARG A 29 -9.47 -29.04 0.34
CA ARG A 29 -8.53 -28.52 -0.65
C ARG A 29 -8.61 -27.01 -0.87
N PRO A 30 -9.78 -26.41 -1.18
CA PRO A 30 -9.88 -24.96 -1.31
C PRO A 30 -9.63 -24.27 0.03
N LEU A 31 -10.08 -24.83 1.15
CA LEU A 31 -9.87 -24.21 2.46
C LEU A 31 -8.39 -24.10 2.82
N LEU A 32 -7.60 -25.15 2.56
CA LEU A 32 -6.15 -25.14 2.72
C LEU A 32 -5.47 -24.21 1.71
N GLY A 33 -5.93 -24.17 0.46
CA GLY A 33 -5.42 -23.25 -0.56
C GLY A 33 -5.63 -21.79 -0.18
N PHE A 34 -6.84 -21.41 0.22
CA PHE A 34 -7.16 -20.07 0.71
C PHE A 34 -6.43 -19.74 2.01
N GLY A 35 -6.28 -20.72 2.91
CA GLY A 35 -5.51 -20.57 4.14
C GLY A 35 -4.03 -20.28 3.88
N MET A 36 -3.39 -21.03 3.00
CA MET A 36 -2.00 -20.78 2.58
C MET A 36 -1.86 -19.42 1.89
N LEU A 37 -2.80 -19.07 1.01
CA LEU A 37 -2.79 -17.78 0.32
C LEU A 37 -2.93 -16.61 1.32
N ALA A 38 -3.83 -16.74 2.30
CA ALA A 38 -4.01 -15.75 3.35
C ALA A 38 -2.77 -15.63 4.25
N ALA A 39 -2.17 -16.76 4.63
CA ALA A 39 -0.92 -16.80 5.41
C ALA A 39 0.23 -16.14 4.63
N PHE A 40 0.34 -16.41 3.34
CA PHE A 40 1.31 -15.76 2.46
C PHE A 40 1.05 -14.26 2.38
N MET A 41 -0.18 -13.81 2.10
CA MET A 41 -0.52 -12.39 2.11
C MET A 41 -0.19 -11.74 3.45
N MET A 42 -0.41 -12.42 4.58
CA MET A 42 -0.12 -11.90 5.92
C MET A 42 1.38 -11.80 6.20
N LEU A 43 2.17 -12.78 5.76
CA LEU A 43 3.63 -12.76 5.86
C LEU A 43 4.24 -11.64 5.00
N PHE A 44 3.71 -11.47 3.78
CA PHE A 44 4.15 -10.47 2.81
C PHE A 44 3.39 -9.13 2.91
N ARG A 45 2.56 -8.93 3.94
CA ARG A 45 1.86 -7.66 4.21
C ARG A 45 2.74 -6.42 4.14
N PRO A 46 3.95 -6.37 4.74
CA PRO A 46 4.78 -5.18 4.67
C PRO A 46 5.26 -4.89 3.23
N LEU A 47 5.48 -5.93 2.42
CA LEU A 47 5.90 -5.78 1.02
C LEU A 47 4.73 -5.33 0.14
N LEU A 48 3.54 -5.90 0.34
CA LEU A 48 2.31 -5.51 -0.35
C LEU A 48 1.95 -4.06 -0.06
N THR A 49 2.03 -3.62 1.20
CA THR A 49 1.77 -2.22 1.58
C THR A 49 2.83 -1.27 1.03
N GLY A 50 4.10 -1.67 1.03
CA GLY A 50 5.18 -0.92 0.38
C GLY A 50 4.96 -0.75 -1.11
N LEU A 51 4.61 -1.82 -1.81
CA LEU A 51 4.33 -1.80 -3.26
C LEU A 51 3.09 -0.96 -3.59
N LEU A 52 2.02 -1.08 -2.82
CA LEU A 52 0.83 -0.24 -2.96
C LEU A 52 1.16 1.24 -2.76
N ARG A 53 1.96 1.56 -1.75
CA ARG A 53 2.36 2.94 -1.47
C ARG A 53 3.27 3.51 -2.57
N ALA A 54 4.19 2.70 -3.08
CA ALA A 54 5.04 3.07 -4.22
C ALA A 54 4.19 3.27 -5.49
N GLY A 55 3.27 2.35 -5.79
CA GLY A 55 2.35 2.49 -6.92
C GLY A 55 1.43 3.72 -6.79
N LEU A 56 0.93 4.00 -5.59
CA LEU A 56 0.15 5.21 -5.32
C LEU A 56 0.97 6.49 -5.51
N LEU A 57 2.27 6.48 -5.19
CA LEU A 57 3.16 7.62 -5.45
C LEU A 57 3.39 7.86 -6.95
N VAL A 58 3.35 6.81 -7.78
CA VAL A 58 3.43 6.94 -9.24
C VAL A 58 2.17 7.58 -9.82
N ILE A 59 0.99 7.19 -9.33
CA ILE A 59 -0.30 7.71 -9.83
C ILE A 59 -0.61 9.10 -9.26
N GLN A 60 -0.36 9.29 -7.96
CA GLN A 60 -0.56 10.56 -7.26
C GLN A 60 0.70 10.89 -6.46
N PRO A 61 1.66 11.62 -7.07
CA PRO A 61 2.80 12.13 -6.33
C PRO A 61 2.31 13.13 -5.29
N ARG A 62 2.08 12.64 -4.06
CA ARG A 62 1.72 13.48 -2.92
C ARG A 62 2.99 14.20 -2.46
N ALA A 63 3.06 15.51 -2.74
CA ALA A 63 4.07 16.37 -2.15
C ALA A 63 4.05 16.19 -0.63
N THR A 64 5.16 15.73 -0.07
CA THR A 64 5.29 15.49 1.36
C THR A 64 5.08 16.80 2.13
N ARG A 65 4.69 16.74 3.41
CA ARG A 65 4.51 17.96 4.22
C ARG A 65 5.78 18.83 4.25
N LYS A 66 6.95 18.19 4.28
CA LYS A 66 8.25 18.87 4.19
C LYS A 66 8.41 19.57 2.85
N GLU A 67 8.11 18.88 1.75
CA GLU A 67 8.19 19.45 0.39
C GLU A 67 7.33 20.71 0.25
N ARG A 68 6.11 20.70 0.78
CA ARG A 68 5.22 21.87 0.74
C ARG A 68 5.78 23.06 1.50
N SER A 69 6.35 22.82 2.68
CA SER A 69 6.98 23.87 3.50
C SER A 69 8.21 24.46 2.81
N PHE A 70 9.07 23.62 2.24
CA PHE A 70 10.23 24.07 1.49
C PHE A 70 9.83 24.87 0.25
N ARG A 71 8.79 24.42 -0.45
CA ARG A 71 8.26 25.15 -1.61
C ARG A 71 7.75 26.53 -1.24
N SER A 72 6.97 26.67 -0.16
CA SER A 72 6.48 27.99 0.27
C SER A 72 7.62 28.93 0.68
N ILE A 73 8.64 28.42 1.36
CA ILE A 73 9.83 29.21 1.73
C ILE A 73 10.57 29.66 0.45
N THR A 74 10.79 28.75 -0.48
CA THR A 74 11.48 29.04 -1.76
C THR A 74 10.71 30.06 -2.59
N GLU A 75 9.39 29.93 -2.69
CA GLU A 75 8.53 30.91 -3.37
C GLU A 75 8.62 32.30 -2.71
N GLY A 76 8.68 32.38 -1.38
CA GLY A 76 8.91 33.62 -0.64
C GLY A 76 10.28 34.26 -0.93
N VAL A 77 11.35 33.48 -0.90
CA VAL A 77 12.72 33.93 -1.24
C VAL A 77 12.79 34.44 -2.68
N LEU A 78 12.14 33.75 -3.63
CA LEU A 78 12.07 34.18 -5.03
C LEU A 78 11.29 35.48 -5.19
N ALA A 79 10.17 35.65 -4.48
CA ALA A 79 9.39 36.89 -4.51
C ALA A 79 10.21 38.08 -3.98
N LEU A 80 10.92 37.90 -2.88
CA LEU A 80 11.77 38.94 -2.29
C LEU A 80 12.92 39.34 -3.21
N ASN A 81 13.54 38.36 -3.88
CA ASN A 81 14.58 38.61 -4.88
C ASN A 81 14.04 39.35 -6.12
N ARG A 82 12.80 39.08 -6.54
CA ARG A 82 12.15 39.85 -7.62
C ARG A 82 11.93 41.30 -7.21
N MET A 83 11.37 41.53 -6.03
CA MET A 83 11.19 42.88 -5.48
C MET A 83 12.53 43.62 -5.42
N ALA A 84 13.59 42.97 -4.94
CA ALA A 84 14.92 43.56 -4.87
C ALA A 84 15.45 44.00 -6.25
N ARG A 85 15.15 43.26 -7.33
CA ARG A 85 15.50 43.67 -8.70
C ARG A 85 14.67 44.86 -9.18
N ASP A 86 13.38 44.89 -8.85
CA ASP A 86 12.48 45.97 -9.27
C ASP A 86 12.88 47.31 -8.64
N VAL A 87 13.34 47.31 -7.38
CA VAL A 87 13.81 48.53 -6.69
C VAL A 87 15.30 48.83 -6.87
N GLU A 88 16.07 47.98 -7.56
CA GLU A 88 17.53 48.13 -7.69
C GLU A 88 17.94 49.45 -8.36
N ALA A 89 17.16 49.89 -9.37
CA ALA A 89 17.43 51.13 -10.09
C ALA A 89 17.10 52.39 -9.28
N ALA A 90 16.11 52.33 -8.38
CA ALA A 90 15.66 53.48 -7.60
C ALA A 90 16.38 53.58 -6.24
N HIS A 91 16.57 52.45 -5.57
CA HIS A 91 17.09 52.37 -4.20
C HIS A 91 17.99 51.12 -4.03
N PRO A 92 19.30 51.23 -4.37
CA PRO A 92 20.22 50.09 -4.29
C PRO A 92 20.45 49.59 -2.85
N SER A 93 20.35 50.47 -1.85
CA SER A 93 20.43 50.10 -0.44
C SER A 93 19.26 49.19 -0.03
N LEU A 94 18.03 49.55 -0.40
CA LEU A 94 16.83 48.75 -0.13
C LEU A 94 16.89 47.40 -0.86
N ALA A 95 17.36 47.39 -2.11
CA ALA A 95 17.58 46.14 -2.85
C ALA A 95 18.56 45.21 -2.14
N SER A 96 19.64 45.74 -1.56
CA SER A 96 20.61 44.96 -0.79
C SER A 96 20.02 44.39 0.50
N GLU A 97 19.16 45.15 1.18
CA GLU A 97 18.45 44.71 2.38
C GLU A 97 17.45 43.59 2.07
N LEU A 98 16.66 43.74 1.01
CA LEU A 98 15.73 42.70 0.55
C LEU A 98 16.47 41.40 0.17
N ARG A 99 17.63 41.49 -0.48
CA ARG A 99 18.50 40.32 -0.76
C ARG A 99 19.04 39.70 0.53
N ALA A 100 19.42 40.50 1.52
CA ALA A 100 19.88 40.02 2.82
C ALA A 100 18.77 39.30 3.60
N ILE A 101 17.54 39.82 3.57
CA ILE A 101 16.36 39.17 4.17
C ILE A 101 16.07 37.85 3.43
N ALA A 102 16.15 37.83 2.10
CA ALA A 102 15.95 36.63 1.30
C ALA A 102 17.01 35.54 1.61
N ALA A 103 18.28 35.94 1.79
CA ALA A 103 19.38 35.04 2.14
C ALA A 103 19.27 34.47 3.56
N ARG A 104 18.58 35.17 4.46
CA ARG A 104 18.31 34.71 5.84
C ARG A 104 17.16 33.71 5.93
N GLY A 105 16.39 33.53 4.85
CA GLY A 105 15.20 32.66 4.79
C GLY A 105 15.41 31.29 5.44
N ASN A 106 14.92 31.16 6.67
CA ASN A 106 14.94 29.99 7.53
C ASN A 106 13.50 29.58 7.80
#